data_AF-A0A426ZJK5-F1
#
_entry.id   AF-A0A426ZJK5-F1
#
_cell.length_a   1.000
_cell.length_b   1.000
_cell.length_c   1.000
_cell.angle_alpha   90.00
_cell.angle_beta   90.00
_cell.angle_gamma   90.00
#
_symmetry.space_group_name_H-M   'P 1'
#
loop_
_entity.id
_entity.type
_entity.pdbx_description
1 polymer ?
#
loop_
_entity_poly.entity_id
_entity_poly.type
_entity_poly.pdbx_seq_one_letter_code
_entity_poly.pdbx_strand_id
1 'polypeptide(L)'
;MTHVTPGIDSTPPVGSSLGEMDLDVTTAAASSSASVATADFTLPPVTLTPLPHLADHLKGLPVLPTPIDRSPFYHPSPGFYIGPSDIILRHILFDLSSSESTPSSRLLAYHRAGPRRTVRFKPSAVRAAIVTCGGLCPGLNTVIRELVVGLWEIYGVRQIFGVPSGYRGFYSAKPVPLDPEMVDGWHKRGGTVLTTSRGGFDAEKIVDGIVKHGFDQVRRHPPIVS
;
A
#
# COMPACT_ATOMS: atom_id res chain seq x y z
N MET A 1 74.87 15.50 33.28
CA MET A 1 74.71 16.61 34.24
C MET A 1 73.48 16.33 35.10
N THR A 2 73.69 15.70 36.27
CA THR A 2 73.28 16.17 37.62
C THR A 2 72.25 17.31 37.68
N HIS A 3 71.23 17.40 38.56
CA HIS A 3 71.02 17.04 39.98
C HIS A 3 69.49 17.35 40.26
N VAL A 4 68.61 16.53 40.87
CA VAL A 4 68.30 16.30 42.32
C VAL A 4 67.29 17.28 43.01
N THR A 5 66.08 16.75 43.32
CA THR A 5 65.21 16.87 44.55
C THR A 5 64.40 18.15 44.89
N PRO A 6 63.56 18.21 45.97
CA PRO A 6 62.23 17.57 46.17
C PRO A 6 61.15 18.47 46.87
N GLY A 7 59.89 17.99 46.99
CA GLY A 7 58.85 18.31 48.03
C GLY A 7 58.37 19.78 48.20
N ILE A 8 57.10 20.11 48.48
CA ILE A 8 56.41 20.06 49.80
C ILE A 8 54.93 20.50 49.60
N ASP A 9 54.06 19.98 50.46
CA ASP A 9 52.60 20.16 50.68
C ASP A 9 52.17 21.57 51.18
N SER A 10 50.90 21.96 50.96
CA SER A 10 50.01 22.72 51.90
C SER A 10 48.82 23.46 51.22
N THR A 11 47.60 23.21 51.74
CA THR A 11 46.36 24.02 51.59
C THR A 11 46.45 25.37 52.32
N PRO A 12 45.66 26.44 51.99
CA PRO A 12 44.37 26.77 52.69
C PRO A 12 43.44 27.75 51.87
N PRO A 13 42.46 28.55 52.41
CA PRO A 13 41.52 28.47 53.55
C PRO A 13 40.02 28.71 53.19
N VAL A 14 39.15 28.72 54.22
CA VAL A 14 37.69 29.02 54.26
C VAL A 14 37.39 30.53 54.39
N GLY A 15 36.27 31.02 53.83
CA GLY A 15 35.72 32.38 54.08
C GLY A 15 34.30 32.67 53.53
N SER A 16 33.33 32.66 54.45
CA SER A 16 32.00 33.33 54.59
C SER A 16 31.29 34.17 53.48
N SER A 17 30.09 33.71 53.09
CA SER A 17 28.72 34.32 53.21
C SER A 17 28.43 35.81 52.89
N LEU A 18 27.55 36.07 51.90
CA LEU A 18 26.18 36.66 52.04
C LEU A 18 25.57 37.00 50.66
N GLY A 19 24.33 36.58 50.42
CA GLY A 19 23.54 36.94 49.23
C GLY A 19 22.42 35.94 48.93
N GLU A 20 21.42 35.87 49.80
CA GLU A 20 20.18 35.12 49.59
C GLU A 20 19.39 35.66 48.39
N MET A 21 18.99 34.77 47.49
CA MET A 21 17.81 34.96 46.64
C MET A 21 16.90 33.75 46.86
N ASP A 22 15.94 33.94 47.76
CA ASP A 22 14.77 33.08 47.91
C ASP A 22 13.95 33.11 46.62
N LEU A 23 13.78 31.94 46.00
CA LEU A 23 12.58 31.67 45.20
C LEU A 23 11.96 30.37 45.68
N ASP A 24 11.00 30.60 46.57
CA ASP A 24 10.04 29.67 47.15
C ASP A 24 9.29 28.92 46.03
N VAL A 25 9.65 27.64 45.79
CA VAL A 25 8.84 26.73 44.98
C VAL A 25 7.85 26.05 45.91
N THR A 26 6.83 26.80 46.33
CA THR A 26 5.63 26.22 46.94
C THR A 26 4.63 25.84 45.84
N THR A 27 4.39 24.53 45.78
CA THR A 27 3.22 23.82 45.22
C THR A 27 2.02 24.64 44.75
N ALA A 28 1.65 24.44 43.49
CA ALA A 28 0.26 24.30 43.07
C ALA A 28 0.16 23.20 42.00
N ALA A 29 0.11 21.94 42.44
CA ALA A 29 -0.36 20.85 41.61
C ALA A 29 -1.87 21.05 41.38
N ALA A 30 -2.21 21.86 40.37
CA ALA A 30 -3.56 21.85 39.82
C ALA A 30 -3.71 20.55 39.02
N SER A 31 -4.12 19.48 39.71
CA SER A 31 -4.68 18.31 39.06
C SER A 31 -6.04 18.70 38.48
N SER A 32 -6.04 19.41 37.34
CA SER A 32 -7.24 19.47 36.50
C SER A 32 -7.37 18.09 35.87
N SER A 33 -8.17 17.24 36.51
CA SER A 33 -8.78 16.10 35.84
C SER A 33 -9.73 16.67 34.78
N ALA A 34 -9.16 17.06 33.64
CA ALA A 34 -9.93 17.37 32.45
C ALA A 34 -10.65 16.08 32.07
N SER A 35 -11.91 15.96 32.52
CA SER A 35 -12.79 14.90 32.08
C SER A 35 -12.86 15.02 30.57
N VAL A 36 -12.33 14.03 29.85
CA VAL A 36 -12.46 13.97 28.39
C VAL A 36 -13.96 13.86 28.12
N ALA A 37 -14.56 14.99 27.72
CA ALA A 37 -15.95 15.04 27.35
C ALA A 37 -16.12 14.17 26.11
N THR A 38 -16.75 13.01 26.28
CA THR A 38 -17.08 12.11 25.18
C THR A 38 -18.38 12.62 24.59
N ALA A 39 -18.35 13.07 23.33
CA ALA A 39 -19.53 13.46 22.59
C ALA A 39 -19.81 12.41 21.51
N ASP A 40 -21.01 11.84 21.53
CA ASP A 40 -21.47 10.97 20.47
C ASP A 40 -21.85 11.81 19.25
N PHE A 41 -21.40 11.40 18.07
CA PHE A 41 -21.80 12.01 16.80
C PHE A 41 -22.31 10.93 15.85
N THR A 42 -23.31 11.27 15.05
CA THR A 42 -23.90 10.35 14.07
C THR A 42 -23.47 10.75 12.67
N LEU A 43 -22.98 9.77 11.90
CA LEU A 43 -22.67 9.98 10.48
C LEU A 43 -23.98 9.99 9.66
N PRO A 44 -24.13 10.93 8.71
CA PRO A 44 -25.25 10.89 7.78
C PRO A 44 -25.18 9.66 6.86
N PRO A 45 -26.27 9.32 6.14
CA PRO A 45 -26.31 8.16 5.26
C PRO A 45 -25.16 8.12 4.25
N VAL A 46 -24.55 6.94 4.13
CA VAL A 46 -23.43 6.69 3.22
C VAL A 46 -23.96 6.15 1.89
N THR A 47 -23.53 6.76 0.79
CA THR A 47 -23.77 6.24 -0.56
C THR A 47 -22.56 5.42 -1.00
N LEU A 48 -22.77 4.11 -1.17
CA LEU A 48 -21.76 3.19 -1.66
C LEU A 48 -21.77 3.15 -3.19
N THR A 49 -20.61 3.29 -3.81
CA THR A 49 -20.47 3.11 -5.27
C THR A 49 -20.32 1.62 -5.57
N PRO A 50 -21.25 1.00 -6.33
CA PRO A 50 -21.16 -0.42 -6.65
C PRO A 50 -19.97 -0.70 -7.56
N LEU A 51 -19.25 -1.78 -7.29
CA LEU A 51 -18.16 -2.25 -8.15
C LEU A 51 -18.65 -3.39 -9.05
N PRO A 52 -18.39 -3.32 -10.37
CA PRO A 52 -18.65 -4.46 -11.23
C PRO A 52 -17.72 -5.60 -10.80
N HIS A 53 -18.30 -6.76 -10.52
CA HIS A 53 -17.56 -7.97 -10.20
C HIS A 53 -17.60 -8.93 -11.39
N LEU A 54 -16.51 -9.68 -11.58
CA LEU A 54 -16.45 -10.72 -12.59
C LEU A 54 -17.58 -11.76 -12.43
N ALA A 55 -18.01 -11.99 -11.19
CA ALA A 55 -19.13 -12.86 -10.82
C ALA A 55 -20.46 -12.42 -11.42
N ASP A 56 -20.63 -11.14 -11.72
CA ASP A 56 -21.86 -10.58 -12.27
C ASP A 56 -21.98 -10.94 -13.76
N HIS A 57 -20.85 -11.19 -14.42
CA HIS A 57 -20.76 -11.50 -15.84
C HIS A 57 -20.55 -12.99 -16.14
N LEU A 58 -19.93 -13.73 -15.22
CA LEU A 58 -19.63 -15.15 -15.37
C LEU A 58 -20.35 -16.00 -14.31
N LYS A 59 -21.33 -16.78 -14.75
CA LYS A 59 -22.06 -17.72 -13.90
C LYS A 59 -21.20 -18.93 -13.54
N GLY A 60 -21.32 -19.43 -12.31
CA GLY A 60 -20.65 -20.67 -11.88
C GLY A 60 -19.18 -20.52 -11.49
N LEU A 61 -18.67 -19.29 -11.29
CA LEU A 61 -17.30 -19.10 -10.80
C LEU A 61 -17.12 -19.72 -9.40
N PRO A 62 -16.11 -20.58 -9.21
CA PRO A 62 -15.85 -21.19 -7.91
C PRO A 62 -15.43 -20.15 -6.89
N VAL A 63 -15.74 -20.43 -5.62
CA VAL A 63 -15.26 -19.67 -4.47
C VAL A 63 -14.27 -20.56 -3.74
N LEU A 64 -12.99 -20.21 -3.83
CA LEU A 64 -11.90 -21.00 -3.28
C LEU A 64 -11.30 -20.28 -2.07
N PRO A 65 -10.80 -20.99 -1.04
CA PRO A 65 -10.04 -20.36 0.03
C PRO A 65 -8.77 -19.71 -0.51
N THR A 66 -8.37 -18.59 0.07
CA THR A 66 -7.16 -17.89 -0.35
C THR A 66 -5.90 -18.72 -0.08
N PRO A 67 -4.91 -18.76 -1.01
CA PRO A 67 -3.64 -19.43 -0.76
C PRO A 67 -2.82 -18.80 0.38
N ILE A 68 -3.08 -17.52 0.71
CA ILE A 68 -2.37 -16.76 1.73
C ILE A 68 -2.40 -17.47 3.09
N ASP A 69 -3.54 -18.07 3.44
CA ASP A 69 -3.72 -18.79 4.72
C ASP A 69 -2.76 -19.98 4.89
N ARG A 70 -2.19 -20.48 3.79
CA ARG A 70 -1.27 -21.63 3.79
C ARG A 70 0.18 -21.22 3.61
N SER A 71 0.45 -19.92 3.44
CA SER A 71 1.81 -19.43 3.24
C SER A 71 2.57 -19.42 4.57
N PRO A 72 3.79 -20.00 4.63
CA PRO A 72 4.61 -19.96 5.84
C PRO A 72 5.12 -18.55 6.16
N PHE A 73 5.03 -17.61 5.21
CA PHE A 73 5.51 -16.24 5.36
C PHE A 73 4.43 -15.25 5.81
N TYR A 74 3.16 -15.69 5.89
CA TYR A 74 2.04 -14.84 6.27
C TYR A 74 1.28 -15.41 7.46
N HIS A 75 1.17 -14.60 8.50
CA HIS A 75 0.33 -14.87 9.66
C HIS A 75 -0.79 -13.83 9.72
N PRO A 76 -1.99 -14.13 9.18
CA PRO A 76 -3.10 -13.18 9.17
C PRO A 76 -3.49 -12.79 10.60
N SER A 77 -3.39 -11.50 10.92
CA SER A 77 -3.90 -10.93 12.17
C SER A 77 -5.39 -10.60 12.05
N PRO A 78 -6.10 -10.36 13.18
CA PRO A 78 -7.44 -9.81 13.15
C PRO A 78 -7.49 -8.52 12.30
N GLY A 79 -8.42 -8.45 11.35
CA GLY A 79 -8.54 -7.32 10.42
C GLY A 79 -7.65 -7.38 9.17
N PHE A 80 -6.84 -8.43 8.99
CA PHE A 80 -6.02 -8.61 7.77
C PHE A 80 -6.89 -8.77 6.51
N TYR A 81 -7.93 -9.59 6.59
CA TYR A 81 -8.83 -9.83 5.47
C TYR A 81 -9.92 -8.77 5.40
N ILE A 82 -10.07 -8.20 4.22
CA ILE A 82 -11.09 -7.19 3.95
C ILE A 82 -12.38 -7.90 3.52
N GLY A 83 -13.50 -7.57 4.14
CA GLY A 83 -14.85 -7.99 3.82
C GLY A 83 -15.53 -7.11 2.75
N PRO A 84 -16.64 -7.58 2.16
CA PRO A 84 -17.34 -6.84 1.10
C PRO A 84 -17.89 -5.50 1.58
N SER A 85 -18.17 -5.38 2.88
CA SER A 85 -18.72 -4.18 3.53
C SER A 85 -17.66 -3.21 4.04
N ASP A 86 -16.36 -3.51 3.89
CA ASP A 86 -15.31 -2.58 4.27
C ASP A 86 -15.22 -1.43 3.28
N ILE A 87 -15.40 -0.22 3.82
CA ILE A 87 -15.43 1.02 3.05
C ILE A 87 -14.44 2.04 3.62
N ILE A 88 -14.03 2.97 2.76
CA ILE A 88 -13.25 4.16 3.12
C ILE A 88 -14.08 5.38 2.73
N LEU A 89 -14.28 6.28 3.69
CA LEU A 89 -14.97 7.56 3.44
C LEU A 89 -14.07 8.48 2.62
N ARG A 90 -14.64 9.16 1.63
CA ARG A 90 -13.93 10.16 0.81
C ARG A 90 -13.45 11.35 1.65
N HIS A 91 -14.29 11.79 2.59
CA HIS A 91 -14.01 12.88 3.51
C HIS A 91 -14.09 12.35 4.94
N ILE A 92 -12.98 12.43 5.67
CA ILE A 92 -12.82 11.92 7.04
C ILE A 92 -12.68 13.03 8.08
N LEU A 93 -12.70 14.29 7.65
CA LEU A 93 -12.64 15.44 8.53
C LEU A 93 -14.06 15.90 8.84
N PHE A 94 -14.39 15.94 10.12
CA PHE A 94 -15.68 16.39 10.64
C PHE A 94 -15.43 17.54 11.60
N ASP A 95 -16.02 18.70 11.32
CA ASP A 95 -16.07 19.80 12.28
C ASP A 95 -17.24 19.56 13.23
N LEU A 96 -16.93 19.37 14.51
CA LEU A 96 -17.92 19.13 15.58
C LEU A 96 -18.26 20.41 16.35
N SER A 97 -17.59 21.52 16.06
CA SER A 97 -17.77 22.80 16.76
C SER A 97 -18.86 23.68 16.14
N SER A 98 -19.13 23.50 14.85
CA SER A 98 -20.24 24.15 14.16
C SER A 98 -21.54 23.36 14.38
N SER A 99 -22.50 23.96 15.10
CA SER A 99 -23.87 23.43 15.17
C SER A 99 -24.67 23.67 13.89
N GLU A 100 -24.05 24.30 12.88
CA GLU A 100 -24.61 24.34 11.54
C GLU A 100 -24.67 22.92 10.99
N SER A 101 -25.90 22.48 10.76
CA SER A 101 -26.26 21.21 10.15
C SER A 101 -25.21 20.80 9.13
N THR A 102 -24.57 19.65 9.40
CA THR A 102 -23.79 18.87 8.44
C THR A 102 -24.39 19.13 7.07
N PRO A 103 -23.65 19.73 6.10
CA PRO A 103 -24.25 19.97 4.79
C PRO A 103 -24.87 18.66 4.36
N SER A 104 -26.16 18.70 3.98
CA SER A 104 -27.01 17.59 3.55
C SER A 104 -26.46 16.92 2.29
N SER A 105 -25.22 16.49 2.38
CA SER A 105 -24.35 16.02 1.34
C SER A 105 -23.99 14.62 1.78
N ARG A 106 -24.66 13.66 1.15
CA ARG A 106 -24.49 12.23 1.39
C ARG A 106 -22.99 11.92 1.45
N LEU A 107 -22.57 11.14 2.44
CA LEU A 107 -21.17 10.72 2.51
C LEU A 107 -20.89 9.78 1.34
N LEU A 108 -19.83 10.08 0.60
CA LEU A 108 -19.32 9.21 -0.43
C LEU A 108 -18.31 8.24 0.19
N ALA A 109 -18.48 6.96 -0.11
CA ALA A 109 -17.56 5.92 0.32
C ALA A 109 -17.17 4.98 -0.83
N TYR A 110 -15.96 4.45 -0.74
CA TYR A 110 -15.38 3.51 -1.69
C TYR A 110 -15.06 2.20 -1.00
N HIS A 111 -15.19 1.08 -1.71
CA HIS A 111 -14.73 -0.20 -1.17
C HIS A 111 -13.23 -0.19 -0.93
N ARG A 112 -12.83 -0.74 0.22
CA ARG A 112 -11.41 -0.91 0.56
C ARG A 112 -10.79 -2.04 -0.28
N ALA A 113 -9.62 -1.79 -0.85
CA ALA A 113 -8.81 -2.82 -1.50
C ALA A 113 -7.99 -3.60 -0.46
N GLY A 114 -7.77 -4.89 -0.69
CA GLY A 114 -6.96 -5.73 0.19
C GLY A 114 -7.19 -7.22 -0.05
N PRO A 115 -6.45 -8.09 0.66
CA PRO A 115 -6.60 -9.53 0.55
C PRO A 115 -8.00 -9.95 1.03
N ARG A 116 -8.55 -10.96 0.35
CA ARG A 116 -9.86 -11.54 0.65
C ARG A 116 -9.67 -12.96 1.16
N ARG A 117 -10.57 -13.44 2.02
CA ARG A 117 -10.58 -14.83 2.50
C ARG A 117 -10.78 -15.84 1.37
N THR A 118 -11.37 -15.38 0.25
CA THR A 118 -11.67 -16.23 -0.89
C THR A 118 -11.17 -15.62 -2.20
N VAL A 119 -10.81 -16.49 -3.14
CA VAL A 119 -10.38 -16.15 -4.51
C VAL A 119 -11.26 -16.88 -5.53
N ARG A 120 -11.34 -16.36 -6.76
CA ARG A 120 -12.18 -16.94 -7.83
C ARG A 120 -11.45 -17.88 -8.78
N PHE A 121 -10.12 -17.84 -8.78
CA PHE A 121 -9.29 -18.61 -9.68
C PHE A 121 -8.38 -19.55 -8.90
N LYS A 122 -8.20 -20.77 -9.41
CA LYS A 122 -7.23 -21.71 -8.89
C LYS A 122 -5.83 -21.25 -9.35
N PRO A 123 -4.87 -20.98 -8.45
CA PRO A 123 -3.59 -20.39 -8.85
C PRO A 123 -2.82 -21.17 -9.91
N SER A 124 -2.88 -22.51 -9.86
CA SER A 124 -2.21 -23.39 -10.82
C SER A 124 -2.78 -23.28 -12.24
N ALA A 125 -4.00 -22.77 -12.40
CA ALA A 125 -4.66 -22.59 -13.68
C ALA A 125 -4.57 -21.15 -14.21
N VAL A 126 -4.13 -20.19 -13.37
CA VAL A 126 -4.05 -18.77 -13.75
C VAL A 126 -2.86 -18.54 -14.68
N ARG A 127 -3.13 -17.89 -15.80
CA ARG A 127 -2.13 -17.27 -16.68
C ARG A 127 -2.26 -15.76 -16.60
N ALA A 128 -1.32 -15.12 -15.90
CA ALA A 128 -1.34 -13.68 -15.68
C ALA A 128 -0.52 -12.94 -16.73
N ALA A 129 -1.08 -11.87 -17.30
CA ALA A 129 -0.37 -10.95 -18.19
C ALA A 129 -0.21 -9.57 -17.55
N ILE A 130 1.02 -9.06 -17.54
CA ILE A 130 1.41 -7.75 -17.04
C ILE A 130 1.79 -6.88 -18.23
N VAL A 131 1.18 -5.70 -18.34
CA VAL A 131 1.45 -4.74 -19.41
C VAL A 131 1.60 -3.33 -18.84
N THR A 132 2.61 -2.60 -19.32
CA THR A 132 2.78 -1.17 -19.02
C THR A 132 2.48 -0.36 -20.27
N CYS A 133 1.53 0.57 -20.16
CA CYS A 133 1.09 1.43 -21.26
C CYS A 133 1.27 2.91 -20.89
N GLY A 134 1.47 3.77 -21.89
CA GLY A 134 1.54 5.22 -21.70
C GLY A 134 2.95 5.74 -21.42
N GLY A 135 3.04 6.87 -20.71
CA GLY A 135 4.32 7.51 -20.37
C GLY A 135 5.12 6.70 -19.35
N LEU A 136 6.44 6.88 -19.35
CA LEU A 136 7.31 6.33 -18.32
C LEU A 136 7.16 7.14 -17.03
N CYS A 137 6.93 6.44 -15.92
CA CYS A 137 6.90 6.99 -14.58
C CYS A 137 7.95 6.24 -13.73
N PRO A 138 8.66 6.90 -12.79
CA PRO A 138 9.48 6.21 -11.82
C PRO A 138 8.70 5.10 -11.09
N GLY A 139 9.32 3.93 -10.90
CA GLY A 139 8.75 2.82 -10.14
C GLY A 139 7.95 1.78 -10.93
N LEU A 140 7.78 1.92 -12.26
CA LEU A 140 7.09 0.90 -13.07
C LEU A 140 7.73 -0.49 -12.95
N ASN A 141 9.06 -0.55 -12.99
CA ASN A 141 9.80 -1.80 -12.79
C ASN A 141 9.58 -2.40 -11.39
N THR A 142 9.51 -1.55 -10.36
CA THR A 142 9.17 -1.99 -9.00
C THR A 142 7.77 -2.60 -8.96
N VAL A 143 6.78 -1.94 -9.57
CA VAL A 143 5.41 -2.48 -9.65
C VAL A 143 5.39 -3.83 -10.37
N ILE A 144 6.10 -3.98 -11.50
CA ILE A 144 6.15 -5.26 -12.22
C ILE A 144 6.78 -6.34 -11.33
N ARG A 145 7.92 -6.04 -10.68
CA ARG A 145 8.59 -6.97 -9.77
C ARG A 145 7.67 -7.42 -8.63
N GLU A 146 7.06 -6.50 -7.91
CA GLU A 146 6.18 -6.83 -6.78
C GLU A 146 4.93 -7.62 -7.21
N LEU A 147 4.41 -7.36 -8.42
CA LEU A 147 3.34 -8.17 -8.98
C LEU A 147 3.80 -9.61 -9.27
N VAL A 148 4.97 -9.78 -9.89
CA VAL A 148 5.53 -11.11 -10.21
C VAL A 148 5.82 -11.89 -8.92
N VAL A 149 6.53 -11.27 -7.97
CA VAL A 149 6.86 -11.87 -6.67
C VAL A 149 5.59 -12.21 -5.89
N GLY A 150 4.63 -11.28 -5.79
CA GLY A 150 3.37 -11.53 -5.09
C GLY A 150 2.55 -12.65 -5.72
N LEU A 151 2.41 -12.68 -7.05
CA LEU A 151 1.72 -13.77 -7.74
C LEU A 151 2.45 -15.11 -7.51
N TRP A 152 3.77 -15.11 -7.53
CA TRP A 152 4.57 -16.32 -7.40
C TRP A 152 4.61 -16.87 -5.97
N GLU A 153 5.02 -16.06 -5.00
CA GLU A 153 5.30 -16.50 -3.64
C GLU A 153 4.03 -16.56 -2.79
N ILE A 154 3.13 -15.59 -2.94
CA ILE A 154 1.93 -15.46 -2.09
C ILE A 154 0.77 -16.30 -2.65
N TYR A 155 0.53 -16.22 -3.96
CA TYR A 155 -0.61 -16.89 -4.59
C TYR A 155 -0.25 -18.22 -5.23
N GLY A 156 1.03 -18.51 -5.50
CA GLY A 156 1.44 -19.78 -6.12
C GLY A 156 1.20 -19.85 -7.63
N VAL A 157 1.03 -18.71 -8.30
CA VAL A 157 0.90 -18.63 -9.77
C VAL A 157 2.26 -18.86 -10.41
N ARG A 158 2.32 -19.72 -11.43
CA ARG A 158 3.58 -20.10 -12.12
C ARG A 158 3.60 -19.72 -13.60
N GLN A 159 2.52 -19.14 -14.11
CA GLN A 159 2.36 -18.74 -15.49
C GLN A 159 2.14 -17.23 -15.53
N ILE A 160 3.23 -16.46 -15.47
CA ILE A 160 3.21 -15.00 -15.45
C ILE A 160 3.97 -14.52 -16.68
N PHE A 161 3.38 -13.57 -17.41
CA PHE A 161 3.92 -13.09 -18.68
C PHE A 161 3.93 -11.56 -18.72
N GLY A 162 4.99 -10.99 -19.25
CA GLY A 162 5.10 -9.59 -19.61
C GLY A 162 4.71 -9.38 -21.07
N VAL A 163 3.83 -8.42 -21.34
CA VAL A 163 3.45 -8.02 -22.70
C VAL A 163 4.29 -6.80 -23.10
N PRO A 164 5.20 -6.92 -24.10
CA PRO A 164 6.08 -5.82 -24.47
C PRO A 164 5.35 -4.69 -25.20
N SER A 165 5.84 -3.46 -25.08
CA SER A 165 5.41 -2.34 -25.93
C SER A 165 3.91 -1.99 -25.81
N GLY A 166 3.38 -2.00 -24.60
CA GLY A 166 2.02 -1.57 -24.29
C GLY A 166 0.93 -2.42 -24.97
N TYR A 167 -0.17 -1.79 -25.35
CA TYR A 167 -1.32 -2.49 -25.94
C TYR A 167 -1.01 -3.18 -27.26
N ARG A 168 -0.11 -2.61 -28.06
CA ARG A 168 0.30 -3.19 -29.33
C ARG A 168 0.92 -4.57 -29.16
N GLY A 169 1.58 -4.80 -28.02
CA GLY A 169 2.21 -6.06 -27.67
C GLY A 169 1.31 -7.28 -27.71
N PHE A 170 0.00 -7.13 -27.43
CA PHE A 170 -0.94 -8.25 -27.44
C PHE A 170 -1.06 -8.91 -28.82
N TYR A 171 -0.85 -8.16 -29.90
CA TYR A 171 -0.97 -8.65 -31.28
C TYR A 171 0.30 -8.50 -32.11
N SER A 172 1.31 -7.75 -31.64
CA SER A 172 2.55 -7.52 -32.39
C SER A 172 3.80 -8.13 -31.75
N ALA A 173 3.71 -8.71 -30.55
CA ALA A 173 4.85 -9.24 -29.84
C ALA A 173 4.53 -10.59 -29.19
N LYS A 174 5.57 -11.38 -28.91
CA LYS A 174 5.44 -12.59 -28.10
C LYS A 174 5.50 -12.20 -26.61
N PRO A 175 4.56 -12.67 -25.77
CA PRO A 175 4.65 -12.49 -24.32
C PRO A 175 5.93 -13.13 -23.77
N VAL A 176 6.59 -12.44 -22.84
CA VAL A 176 7.85 -12.87 -22.21
C VAL A 176 7.52 -13.52 -20.88
N PRO A 177 7.98 -14.75 -20.58
CA PRO A 177 7.77 -15.34 -19.26
C PRO A 177 8.48 -14.51 -18.17
N LEU A 178 7.81 -14.36 -17.02
CA LEU A 178 8.33 -13.66 -15.85
C LEU A 178 8.31 -14.59 -14.64
N ASP A 179 9.42 -14.60 -13.92
CA ASP A 179 9.60 -15.27 -12.63
C ASP A 179 10.41 -14.36 -11.69
N PRO A 180 10.48 -14.66 -10.38
CA PRO A 180 11.19 -13.82 -9.41
C PRO A 180 12.67 -13.58 -9.74
N GLU A 181 13.35 -14.55 -10.37
CA GLU A 181 14.76 -14.45 -10.76
C GLU A 181 14.93 -13.46 -11.91
N MET A 182 14.09 -13.58 -12.95
CA MET A 182 14.07 -12.70 -14.11
C MET A 182 13.83 -11.23 -13.74
N VAL A 183 12.93 -10.97 -12.78
CA VAL A 183 12.61 -9.60 -12.33
C VAL A 183 13.52 -9.09 -11.22
N ASP A 184 14.52 -9.87 -10.80
CA ASP A 184 15.42 -9.43 -9.76
C ASP A 184 16.23 -8.20 -10.20
N GLY A 185 16.43 -7.27 -9.28
CA GLY A 185 17.09 -6.00 -9.55
C GLY A 185 16.35 -5.02 -10.48
N TRP A 186 15.17 -5.35 -11.03
CA TRP A 186 14.44 -4.44 -11.93
C TRP A 186 14.07 -3.13 -11.24
N HIS A 187 13.77 -3.16 -9.94
CA HIS A 187 13.49 -1.99 -9.11
C HIS A 187 14.63 -0.96 -9.06
N LYS A 188 15.87 -1.36 -9.40
CA LYS A 188 17.05 -0.48 -9.47
C LYS A 188 17.19 0.21 -10.84
N ARG A 189 16.36 -0.16 -11.83
CA ARG A 189 16.43 0.34 -13.21
C ARG A 189 15.34 1.37 -13.47
N GLY A 190 15.70 2.48 -14.12
CA GLY A 190 14.74 3.46 -14.61
C GLY A 190 13.87 2.94 -15.77
N GLY A 191 12.74 3.61 -16.02
CA GLY A 191 11.80 3.25 -17.09
C GLY A 191 11.00 1.96 -16.82
N THR A 192 10.70 1.20 -17.89
CA THR A 192 10.04 -0.11 -17.82
C THR A 192 10.79 -1.10 -18.72
N VAL A 193 11.19 -2.26 -18.17
CA VAL A 193 11.91 -3.31 -18.93
C VAL A 193 11.02 -3.90 -20.03
N LEU A 194 9.70 -3.93 -19.83
CA LEU A 194 8.75 -4.37 -20.85
C LEU A 194 8.59 -3.37 -22.01
N THR A 195 9.24 -2.20 -21.94
CA THR A 195 8.98 -1.05 -22.81
C THR A 195 7.52 -0.58 -22.77
N THR A 196 7.23 0.60 -23.29
CA THR A 196 5.87 1.15 -23.33
C THR A 196 5.63 1.79 -24.68
N SER A 197 4.37 1.84 -25.11
CA SER A 197 3.94 2.60 -26.28
C SER A 197 2.86 3.61 -25.91
N ARG A 198 2.81 4.70 -26.68
CA ARG A 198 1.62 5.56 -26.76
C ARG A 198 0.77 5.07 -27.93
N GLY A 199 -0.53 4.89 -27.72
CA GLY A 199 -1.45 4.36 -28.75
C GLY A 199 -1.33 2.84 -28.96
N GLY A 200 -1.85 2.37 -30.09
CA GLY A 200 -1.92 0.93 -30.43
C GLY A 200 -3.05 0.18 -29.73
N PHE A 201 -4.04 0.90 -29.19
CA PHE A 201 -5.23 0.30 -28.63
C PHE A 201 -6.19 -0.11 -29.76
N ASP A 202 -6.45 -1.39 -29.85
CA ASP A 202 -7.39 -2.00 -30.78
C ASP A 202 -8.07 -3.14 -30.00
N ALA A 203 -9.33 -2.92 -29.63
CA ALA A 203 -10.02 -3.77 -28.66
C ALA A 203 -10.12 -5.22 -29.17
N GLU A 204 -10.48 -5.41 -30.44
CA GLU A 204 -10.63 -6.74 -31.04
C GLU A 204 -9.30 -7.47 -31.05
N LYS A 205 -8.22 -6.84 -31.55
CA LYS A 205 -6.90 -7.48 -31.59
C LYS A 205 -6.33 -7.77 -30.21
N ILE A 206 -6.62 -6.93 -29.22
CA ILE A 206 -6.20 -7.17 -27.84
C ILE A 206 -6.95 -8.35 -27.25
N VAL A 207 -8.28 -8.42 -27.43
CA VAL A 207 -9.10 -9.54 -26.96
C VAL A 207 -8.65 -10.83 -27.64
N ASP A 208 -8.44 -10.82 -28.95
CA ASP A 208 -7.91 -11.97 -29.70
C ASP A 208 -6.54 -12.39 -29.15
N GLY A 209 -5.66 -11.43 -28.85
CA GLY A 209 -4.37 -11.68 -28.21
C GLY A 209 -4.51 -12.32 -26.83
N ILE A 210 -5.45 -11.84 -26.01
CA ILE A 210 -5.74 -12.39 -24.67
C ILE A 210 -6.27 -13.82 -24.78
N VAL A 211 -7.22 -14.07 -25.67
CA VAL A 211 -7.84 -15.40 -25.90
C VAL A 211 -6.80 -16.38 -26.46
N LYS A 212 -6.05 -15.96 -27.49
CA LYS A 212 -4.99 -16.77 -28.12
C LYS A 212 -3.94 -17.23 -27.13
N HIS A 213 -3.55 -16.36 -26.20
CA HIS A 213 -2.57 -16.70 -25.16
C HIS A 213 -3.23 -17.22 -23.88
N GLY A 214 -4.55 -17.37 -23.84
CA GLY A 214 -5.31 -17.89 -22.70
C GLY A 214 -5.05 -17.15 -21.40
N PHE A 215 -4.97 -15.83 -21.43
CA PHE A 215 -4.75 -15.03 -20.21
C PHE A 215 -6.04 -14.86 -19.41
N ASP A 216 -6.05 -15.28 -18.15
CA ASP A 216 -7.19 -15.15 -17.25
C ASP A 216 -7.23 -13.78 -16.56
N GLN A 217 -6.05 -13.16 -16.40
CA GLN A 217 -5.89 -11.90 -15.69
C GLN A 217 -4.98 -10.98 -16.47
N VAL A 218 -5.51 -9.81 -16.84
CA VAL A 218 -4.74 -8.72 -17.44
C VAL A 218 -4.72 -7.56 -16.47
N ARG A 219 -3.54 -7.20 -15.96
CA ARG A 219 -3.39 -6.08 -15.03
C ARG A 219 -2.72 -4.91 -15.72
N ARG A 220 -3.41 -3.76 -15.74
CA ARG A 220 -2.89 -2.47 -16.21
C ARG A 220 -2.49 -1.62 -15.02
N HIS A 221 -1.34 -0.95 -15.09
CA HIS A 221 -1.05 0.19 -14.21
C HIS A 221 -1.75 1.45 -14.78
N PRO A 222 -2.69 2.07 -14.06
CA PRO A 222 -3.31 3.31 -14.53
C PRO A 222 -2.26 4.43 -14.55
N PRO A 223 -2.29 5.34 -15.55
CA PRO A 223 -1.52 6.56 -15.48
C PRO A 223 -2.01 7.40 -14.29
N ILE A 224 -1.08 7.98 -13.54
CA ILE A 224 -1.40 9.01 -12.55
C ILE A 224 -1.97 10.19 -13.35
N VAL A 225 -3.27 10.43 -13.24
CA VAL A 225 -3.88 11.67 -13.73
C VAL A 225 -3.62 12.71 -12.64
N SER A 226 -2.72 13.65 -12.94
CA SER A 226 -2.48 14.86 -12.14
C SER A 226 -3.65 15.81 -12.22
#